data_AF-A0A3E2NJ48-F1
#
_entry.id   AF-A0A3E2NJ48-F1
#
_cell.length_a   1.000
_cell.length_b   1.000
_cell.length_c   1.000
_cell.angle_alpha   90.00
_cell.angle_beta   90.00
_cell.angle_gamma   90.00
#
_symmetry.space_group_name_H-M   'P 1'
#
loop_
_entity.id
_entity.type
_entity.pdbx_description
1 polymer ?
#
loop_
_entity_poly.entity_id
_entity_poly.type
_entity_poly.pdbx_seq_one_letter_code
_entity_poly.pdbx_strand_id
1 'polypeptide(L)'
;MHRKFNFSKSKPKPEDYLPKNLPEDPDYYYHIELITDLSNDQLTSFEHKLESHPFYEALKNNFIFNKEKKALIHILHRVDKKEIEEFSEKQKRYYPICSKEEIYRLSDPKSSEDMLLLLRAEEVAENPTLQRICFRAMEEKGERWNFTKYFDSPLFSKYKSYLNHDTKQKCWNIPAGFFLMAEANGSCWPTEFGNFITVSYHLKQFFYYMNLWEHGERLNVPEIDCQRALLLAIRTIMQFESPDFELDPRGLLPKRIHRMINNMTNFQLTFIIGHEFAHHYLGHLEGKCITREEMLHAVSVPGERRFYSTIQEQEFDADYYAIASTTLDGQMKELLLAEACAALFYFDIYECIHAFESPFPNSHPPALERIQVLREKFPELRMFNNSLDFKINRNRKLKESLNDQLSWLYADLERDGSVYLPSYKRKIMNDRLDF
;
A
#
# COMPACT_ATOMS: atom_id res chain seq x y z
N MET A 1 -18.77 3.31 17.33
CA MET A 1 -18.47 4.63 17.93
C MET A 1 -17.43 5.29 17.01
N HIS A 2 -17.88 5.99 15.97
CA HIS A 2 -17.01 6.48 14.91
C HIS A 2 -16.03 7.54 15.43
N ARG A 3 -14.75 7.20 15.56
CA ARG A 3 -13.68 8.20 15.48
C ARG A 3 -13.48 8.54 14.01
N LYS A 4 -14.37 9.38 13.47
CA LYS A 4 -13.96 10.29 12.39
C LYS A 4 -12.81 11.11 12.99
N PHE A 5 -11.59 10.94 12.48
CA PHE A 5 -10.52 11.88 12.76
C PHE A 5 -10.94 13.23 12.17
N ASN A 6 -11.63 14.04 12.98
CA ASN A 6 -11.92 15.43 12.67
C ASN A 6 -10.60 16.19 12.70
N PHE A 7 -9.89 16.24 11.57
CA PHE A 7 -8.76 17.14 11.37
C PHE A 7 -9.28 18.56 11.10
N SER A 8 -9.99 19.18 12.06
CA SER A 8 -10.36 20.61 11.99
C SER A 8 -10.09 21.40 13.26
N LYS A 9 -9.35 20.82 14.21
CA LYS A 9 -8.64 21.59 15.23
C LYS A 9 -7.19 21.68 14.78
N SER A 10 -6.61 22.88 14.76
CA SER A 10 -5.18 23.07 14.57
C SER A 10 -4.46 22.05 15.46
N LYS A 11 -3.77 21.07 14.87
CA LYS A 11 -2.98 20.11 15.63
C LYS A 11 -2.06 20.94 16.53
N PRO A 12 -2.10 20.75 17.85
CA PRO A 12 -1.21 21.49 18.74
C PRO A 12 0.23 21.23 18.29
N LYS A 13 1.06 22.27 18.29
CA LYS A 13 2.37 22.19 17.65
C LYS A 13 3.24 21.25 18.47
N PRO A 14 4.18 20.50 17.85
CA PRO A 14 5.11 19.65 18.60
C PRO A 14 5.74 20.41 19.78
N GLU A 15 6.12 21.67 19.54
CA GLU A 15 6.60 22.68 20.49
C GLU A 15 5.82 22.76 21.81
N ASP A 16 4.50 22.51 21.81
CA ASP A 16 3.63 22.56 22.99
C ASP A 16 3.78 21.34 23.92
N TYR A 17 4.36 20.26 23.40
CA TYR A 17 4.57 18.96 24.09
C TYR A 17 6.04 18.65 24.33
N LEU A 18 6.95 19.36 23.66
CA LEU A 18 8.38 19.20 23.88
C LEU A 18 8.68 19.56 25.34
N PRO A 19 9.27 18.65 26.13
CA PRO A 19 9.84 19.05 27.39
C PRO A 19 10.89 20.13 27.10
N LYS A 20 11.06 21.11 28.00
CA LYS A 20 12.13 22.13 27.92
C LYS A 20 13.55 21.55 27.81
N ASN A 21 13.68 20.23 27.96
CA ASN A 21 14.89 19.44 27.97
C ASN A 21 14.85 18.33 26.90
N LEU A 22 14.32 18.58 25.71
CA LEU A 22 14.89 17.88 24.55
C LEU A 22 16.41 18.04 24.64
N PRO A 23 17.22 17.04 24.26
CA PRO A 23 18.62 17.29 24.06
C PRO A 23 18.71 18.38 22.99
N GLU A 24 18.88 19.63 23.43
CA GLU A 24 19.33 20.74 22.60
C GLU A 24 20.79 20.46 22.33
N ASP A 25 21.06 19.38 21.59
CA ASP A 25 22.35 19.27 20.94
C ASP A 25 22.30 20.28 19.80
N PRO A 26 23.04 21.41 19.92
CA PRO A 26 22.98 22.47 18.93
C PRO A 26 23.42 21.97 17.55
N ASP A 27 24.12 20.83 17.48
CA ASP A 27 24.70 20.31 16.25
C ASP A 27 23.73 19.38 15.48
N TYR A 28 22.65 18.88 16.09
CA TYR A 28 21.75 17.92 15.45
C TYR A 28 20.32 18.43 15.24
N TYR A 29 19.76 18.07 14.09
CA TYR A 29 18.33 18.11 13.81
C TYR A 29 17.72 16.73 14.09
N TYR A 30 16.60 16.71 14.81
CA TYR A 30 15.92 15.47 15.20
C TYR A 30 14.65 15.28 14.39
N HIS A 31 14.54 14.12 13.75
CA HIS A 31 13.26 13.65 13.23
C HIS A 31 12.56 12.85 14.31
N ILE A 32 11.37 13.33 14.68
CA ILE A 32 10.63 12.80 15.82
C ILE A 32 9.22 12.37 15.44
N GLU A 33 8.76 11.31 16.07
CA GLU A 33 7.35 10.93 16.16
C GLU A 33 6.82 11.35 17.53
N LEU A 34 5.80 12.20 17.54
CA LEU A 34 5.10 12.62 18.76
C LEU A 34 3.82 11.81 18.93
N ILE A 35 3.70 11.14 20.07
CA ILE A 35 2.54 10.36 20.46
C ILE A 35 1.90 11.05 21.65
N THR A 36 0.64 11.48 21.51
CA THR A 36 -0.11 12.20 22.54
C THR A 36 -1.28 11.38 23.06
N ASP A 37 -1.99 11.92 24.05
CA ASP A 37 -3.23 11.36 24.60
C ASP A 37 -3.06 9.96 25.23
N LEU A 38 -1.85 9.65 25.70
CA LEU A 38 -1.55 8.39 26.38
C LEU A 38 -2.06 8.43 27.83
N SER A 39 -2.59 7.31 28.32
CA SER A 39 -2.82 7.16 29.76
C SER A 39 -1.48 7.01 30.50
N ASN A 40 -1.47 7.34 31.79
CA ASN A 40 -0.28 7.13 32.63
C ASN A 40 0.09 5.64 32.67
N ASP A 41 -0.89 4.75 32.62
CA ASP A 41 -0.67 3.31 32.57
C ASP A 41 -0.01 2.89 31.25
N GLN A 42 -0.42 3.47 30.12
CA GLN A 42 0.22 3.23 28.82
C GLN A 42 1.67 3.69 28.81
N LEU A 43 1.95 4.89 29.32
CA LEU A 43 3.31 5.42 29.44
C LEU A 43 4.19 4.54 30.34
N THR A 44 3.69 4.20 31.53
CA THR A 44 4.43 3.36 32.50
C THR A 44 4.66 1.94 31.94
N SER A 45 3.66 1.38 31.25
CA SER A 45 3.79 0.09 30.57
C SER A 45 4.87 0.13 29.49
N PHE A 46 4.94 1.22 28.71
CA PHE A 46 5.96 1.40 27.68
C PHE A 46 7.37 1.56 28.30
N GLU A 47 7.51 2.40 29.33
CA GLU A 47 8.78 2.57 30.07
C GLU A 47 9.30 1.22 30.58
N HIS A 48 8.44 0.43 31.24
CA HIS A 48 8.81 -0.88 31.75
C HIS A 48 9.23 -1.86 30.62
N LYS A 49 8.53 -1.83 29.47
CA LYS A 49 8.92 -2.64 28.31
C LYS A 49 10.27 -2.21 27.73
N LEU A 50 10.55 -0.90 27.69
CA LEU A 50 11.83 -0.36 27.24
C LEU A 50 12.97 -0.79 28.20
N GLU A 51 12.79 -0.60 29.51
CA GLU A 51 13.78 -0.97 30.54
C GLU A 51 14.12 -2.46 30.56
N SER A 52 13.13 -3.30 30.25
CA SER A 52 13.31 -4.76 30.18
C SER A 52 13.76 -5.25 28.79
N HIS A 53 13.94 -4.36 27.81
CA HIS A 53 14.31 -4.74 26.45
C HIS A 53 15.78 -5.18 26.37
N PRO A 54 16.12 -6.26 25.62
CA PRO A 54 17.51 -6.72 25.50
C PRO A 54 18.49 -5.67 24.96
N PHE A 55 17.99 -4.67 24.24
CA PHE A 55 18.77 -3.57 23.65
C PHE A 55 18.54 -2.22 24.33
N TYR A 56 18.11 -2.21 25.60
CA TYR A 56 17.78 -0.97 26.35
C TYR A 56 18.85 0.12 26.21
N GLU A 57 20.13 -0.22 26.39
CA GLU A 57 21.22 0.75 26.34
C GLU A 57 21.32 1.51 25.00
N ALA A 58 21.01 0.84 23.89
CA ALA A 58 20.98 1.46 22.58
C ALA A 58 19.71 2.30 22.35
N LEU A 59 18.58 1.88 22.94
CA LEU A 59 17.26 2.45 22.68
C LEU A 59 16.87 3.58 23.63
N LYS A 60 17.39 3.60 24.87
CA LYS A 60 16.90 4.51 25.93
C LYS A 60 16.96 5.99 25.55
N ASN A 61 17.95 6.37 24.74
CA ASN A 61 18.13 7.75 24.28
C ASN A 61 17.26 8.12 23.07
N ASN A 62 16.48 7.17 22.54
CA ASN A 62 15.54 7.42 21.45
C ASN A 62 14.14 7.77 21.97
N PHE A 63 13.88 7.65 23.27
CA PHE A 63 12.57 7.90 23.84
C PHE A 63 12.62 8.98 24.91
N ILE A 64 11.69 9.92 24.85
CA ILE A 64 11.50 10.97 25.86
C ILE A 64 10.06 10.93 26.34
N PHE A 65 9.89 10.75 27.65
CA PHE A 65 8.59 10.63 28.29
C PHE A 65 8.18 11.97 28.92
N ASN A 66 7.01 12.47 28.55
CA ASN A 66 6.41 13.65 29.18
C ASN A 66 5.10 13.24 29.86
N LYS A 67 5.19 12.78 31.11
CA LYS A 67 4.05 12.29 31.90
C LYS A 67 3.01 13.37 32.18
N GLU A 68 3.44 14.62 32.38
CA GLU A 68 2.52 15.75 32.61
C GLU A 68 1.64 16.02 31.38
N LYS A 69 2.24 15.97 30.20
CA LYS A 69 1.54 16.19 28.92
C LYS A 69 0.98 14.91 28.31
N LYS A 70 1.10 13.76 29.00
CA LYS A 70 0.63 12.46 28.51
C LYS A 70 1.16 12.13 27.12
N ALA A 71 2.45 12.40 26.92
CA ALA A 71 3.10 12.30 25.62
C ALA A 71 4.40 11.49 25.67
N LEU A 72 4.69 10.84 24.54
CA LEU A 72 5.93 10.12 24.26
C LEU A 72 6.51 10.69 22.97
N ILE A 73 7.79 11.06 23.01
CA ILE A 73 8.55 11.47 21.83
C ILE A 73 9.49 10.31 21.49
N HIS A 74 9.41 9.84 20.25
CA HIS A 74 10.31 8.84 19.69
C HIS A 74 11.22 9.52 18.66
N ILE A 75 12.52 9.54 18.92
CA ILE A 75 13.54 10.06 18.01
C ILE A 75 13.82 8.97 16.97
N LEU A 76 13.33 9.20 15.75
CA LEU A 76 13.48 8.28 14.62
C LEU A 76 14.86 8.41 13.98
N HIS A 77 15.37 9.64 13.86
CA HIS A 77 16.65 9.88 13.20
C HIS A 77 17.31 11.17 13.71
N ARG A 78 18.64 11.22 13.64
CA ARG A 78 19.48 12.36 14.03
C ARG A 78 20.34 12.75 12.86
N VAL A 79 20.27 14.02 12.45
CA VAL A 79 20.95 14.55 11.27
C VAL A 79 21.83 15.71 11.69
N ASP A 80 23.09 15.75 11.25
CA ASP A 80 23.96 16.91 11.49
C ASP A 80 23.35 18.14 10.80
N LYS A 81 23.14 19.24 11.54
CA LYS A 81 22.52 20.46 11.00
C LYS A 81 23.27 21.02 9.80
N LYS A 82 24.59 20.87 9.74
CA LYS A 82 25.42 21.33 8.62
C LYS A 82 25.03 20.63 7.32
N GLU A 83 24.52 19.41 7.38
CA GLU A 83 24.09 18.68 6.20
C GLU A 83 22.81 19.24 5.58
N ILE A 84 21.96 19.88 6.40
CA ILE A 84 20.61 20.35 6.03
C ILE A 84 20.41 21.85 6.14
N GLU A 85 21.48 22.61 6.43
CA GLU A 85 21.43 24.07 6.62
C GLU A 85 20.94 24.79 5.35
N GLU A 86 21.24 24.23 4.18
CA GLU A 86 20.81 24.77 2.88
C GLU A 86 19.32 24.56 2.58
N PHE A 87 18.62 23.70 3.33
CA PHE A 87 17.23 23.35 3.08
C PHE A 87 16.27 24.21 3.91
N SER A 88 15.12 24.55 3.32
CA SER A 88 13.97 25.11 4.04
C SER A 88 13.34 24.06 4.97
N GLU A 89 12.55 24.48 5.96
CA GLU A 89 11.84 23.56 6.87
C GLU A 89 10.98 22.52 6.12
N LYS A 90 10.32 22.92 5.03
CA LYS A 90 9.53 22.00 4.20
C LYS A 90 10.41 20.96 3.51
N GLN A 91 11.64 21.30 3.13
CA GLN A 91 12.57 20.37 2.50
C GLN A 91 13.23 19.44 3.51
N LYS A 92 13.55 19.95 4.71
CA LYS A 92 14.15 19.17 5.81
C LYS A 92 13.34 17.92 6.14
N ARG A 93 12.01 17.96 6.03
CA ARG A 93 11.14 16.79 6.32
C ARG A 93 11.43 15.55 5.45
N TYR A 94 11.97 15.72 4.24
CA TYR A 94 12.31 14.59 3.35
C TYR A 94 13.75 14.12 3.49
N TYR A 95 14.64 14.95 4.06
CA TYR A 95 16.06 14.64 4.15
C TYR A 95 16.40 13.27 4.74
N PRO A 96 15.68 12.76 5.76
CA PRO A 96 15.97 11.45 6.33
C PRO A 96 15.78 10.28 5.38
N ILE A 97 14.98 10.45 4.34
CA ILE A 97 14.63 9.38 3.40
C ILE A 97 15.11 9.67 1.99
N CYS A 98 15.35 10.93 1.63
CA CYS A 98 15.73 11.36 0.29
C CYS A 98 17.15 11.93 0.27
N SER A 99 17.87 11.65 -0.81
CA SER A 99 19.13 12.34 -1.12
C SER A 99 18.92 13.83 -1.40
N LYS A 100 19.99 14.63 -1.33
CA LYS A 100 19.95 16.07 -1.65
C LYS A 100 19.42 16.30 -3.07
N GLU A 101 19.87 15.51 -4.03
CA GLU A 101 19.42 15.55 -5.42
C GLU A 101 17.92 15.26 -5.55
N GLU A 102 17.39 14.28 -4.81
CA GLU A 102 15.96 14.00 -4.76
C GLU A 102 15.18 15.18 -4.15
N ILE A 103 15.67 15.80 -3.08
CA ILE A 103 15.02 16.97 -2.45
C ILE A 103 14.94 18.17 -3.41
N TYR A 104 15.98 18.40 -4.21
CA TYR A 104 15.93 19.43 -5.24
C TYR A 104 14.85 19.13 -6.29
N ARG A 105 14.74 17.87 -6.75
CA ARG A 105 13.68 17.43 -7.69
C ARG A 105 12.28 17.54 -7.09
N LEU A 106 12.11 17.27 -5.79
CA LEU A 106 10.84 17.44 -5.06
C LEU A 106 10.39 18.91 -5.01
N SER A 107 11.35 19.82 -4.91
CA SER A 107 11.08 21.25 -4.75
C SER A 107 10.59 21.87 -6.06
N ASP A 108 11.24 21.49 -7.16
CA ASP A 108 11.01 21.97 -8.53
C ASP A 108 10.90 20.79 -9.51
N PRO A 109 9.76 20.07 -9.54
CA PRO A 109 9.56 18.93 -10.44
C PRO A 109 9.61 19.35 -11.92
N LYS A 110 10.32 18.57 -12.76
CA LYS A 110 10.52 18.88 -14.20
C LYS A 110 10.07 17.75 -15.12
N SER A 111 9.55 16.67 -14.56
CA SER A 111 9.18 15.45 -15.29
C SER A 111 8.09 14.69 -14.54
N SER A 112 7.40 13.78 -15.23
CA SER A 112 6.45 12.85 -14.61
C SER A 112 7.11 11.91 -13.61
N GLU A 113 8.42 11.66 -13.74
CA GLU A 113 9.20 10.90 -12.76
C GLU A 113 9.40 11.69 -11.46
N ASP A 114 9.64 13.00 -11.57
CA ASP A 114 9.74 13.89 -10.40
C ASP A 114 8.38 14.03 -9.70
N MET A 115 7.28 14.04 -10.47
CA MET A 115 5.93 14.03 -9.91
C MET A 115 5.63 12.74 -9.14
N LEU A 116 6.04 11.59 -9.67
CA LEU A 116 5.94 10.30 -8.96
C LEU A 116 6.81 10.27 -7.69
N LEU A 117 8.03 10.81 -7.76
CA LEU A 117 8.90 10.97 -6.59
C LEU A 117 8.25 11.86 -5.53
N LEU A 118 7.65 12.98 -5.94
CA LEU A 118 6.91 13.89 -5.07
C LEU A 118 5.74 13.21 -4.38
N LEU A 119 4.91 12.52 -5.13
CA LEU A 119 3.78 11.76 -4.59
C LEU A 119 4.22 10.78 -3.49
N ARG A 120 5.30 10.03 -3.74
CA ARG A 120 5.87 9.07 -2.79
C ARG A 120 6.42 9.73 -1.54
N ALA A 121 7.20 10.80 -1.72
CA ALA A 121 7.86 11.47 -0.60
C ALA A 121 6.84 12.14 0.34
N GLU A 122 5.75 12.69 -0.19
CA GLU A 122 4.68 13.31 0.59
C GLU A 122 3.93 12.30 1.45
N GLU A 123 3.52 11.17 0.89
CA GLU A 123 2.82 10.12 1.63
C GLU A 123 3.69 9.54 2.74
N VAL A 124 4.99 9.31 2.47
CA VAL A 124 5.92 8.83 3.50
C VAL A 124 6.17 9.90 4.56
N ALA A 125 6.38 11.16 4.17
CA ALA A 125 6.66 12.24 5.11
C ALA A 125 5.53 12.49 6.11
N GLU A 126 4.26 12.24 5.73
CA GLU A 126 3.10 12.44 6.59
C GLU A 126 2.70 11.20 7.42
N ASN A 127 3.33 10.04 7.18
CA ASN A 127 2.97 8.78 7.83
C ASN A 127 4.15 8.19 8.64
N PRO A 128 4.13 8.28 9.98
CA PRO A 128 5.21 7.78 10.84
C PRO A 128 5.54 6.30 10.64
N THR A 129 4.54 5.46 10.35
CA THR A 129 4.79 4.04 10.07
C THR A 129 5.57 3.86 8.78
N LEU A 130 5.22 4.60 7.71
CA LEU A 130 5.97 4.56 6.45
C LEU A 130 7.37 5.13 6.60
N GLN A 131 7.55 6.17 7.42
CA GLN A 131 8.88 6.69 7.75
C GLN A 131 9.75 5.61 8.40
N ARG A 132 9.22 4.88 9.41
CA ARG A 132 9.95 3.77 10.04
C ARG A 132 10.34 2.68 9.04
N ILE A 133 9.45 2.34 8.11
CA ILE A 133 9.76 1.37 7.04
C ILE A 133 10.95 1.86 6.20
N CYS A 134 10.92 3.13 5.79
CA CYS A 134 11.99 3.71 4.99
C CYS A 134 13.31 3.84 5.78
N PHE A 135 13.26 4.19 7.07
CA PHE A 135 14.47 4.28 7.91
C PHE A 135 15.16 2.95 8.08
N ARG A 136 14.41 1.90 8.40
CA ARG A 136 14.99 0.57 8.49
C ARG A 136 15.57 0.11 7.15
N ALA A 137 14.84 0.34 6.05
CA ALA A 137 15.35 -0.01 4.73
C ALA A 137 16.60 0.81 4.34
N MET A 138 16.71 2.06 4.81
CA MET A 138 17.90 2.89 4.66
C MET A 138 19.06 2.36 5.49
N GLU A 139 18.85 2.03 6.76
CA GLU A 139 19.87 1.44 7.65
C GLU A 139 20.41 0.12 7.09
N GLU A 140 19.52 -0.75 6.57
CA GLU A 140 19.91 -2.02 5.96
C GLU A 140 20.70 -1.85 4.66
N LYS A 141 20.39 -0.82 3.86
CA LYS A 141 21.06 -0.58 2.56
C LYS A 141 22.28 0.34 2.65
N GLY A 142 22.40 1.15 3.70
CA GLY A 142 23.45 2.15 3.89
C GLY A 142 23.60 3.07 2.68
N GLU A 143 24.83 3.24 2.19
CA GLU A 143 25.18 4.08 1.02
C GLU A 143 24.47 3.68 -0.29
N ARG A 144 23.89 2.47 -0.36
CA ARG A 144 23.12 2.02 -1.54
C ARG A 144 21.65 2.41 -1.48
N TRP A 145 21.22 3.08 -0.41
CA TRP A 145 19.86 3.58 -0.29
C TRP A 145 19.55 4.58 -1.42
N ASN A 146 18.37 4.44 -2.00
CA ASN A 146 17.85 5.35 -3.00
C ASN A 146 16.32 5.29 -2.95
N PHE A 147 15.70 6.40 -2.57
CA PHE A 147 14.26 6.46 -2.33
C PHE A 147 13.48 6.21 -3.62
N THR A 148 13.90 6.83 -4.72
CA THR A 148 13.29 6.65 -6.03
C THR A 148 13.20 5.17 -6.43
N LYS A 149 14.32 4.45 -6.31
CA LYS A 149 14.46 3.04 -6.70
C LYS A 149 13.88 2.05 -5.70
N TYR A 150 13.63 2.45 -4.46
CA TYR A 150 13.08 1.54 -3.43
C TYR A 150 11.72 0.96 -3.87
N PHE A 151 10.93 1.74 -4.59
CA PHE A 151 9.60 1.37 -5.07
C PHE A 151 9.58 0.74 -6.47
N ASP A 152 10.76 0.56 -7.09
CA ASP A 152 10.86 -0.07 -8.39
C ASP A 152 10.53 -1.55 -8.28
N SER A 153 9.79 -2.05 -9.25
CA SER A 153 9.45 -3.46 -9.33
C SER A 153 9.63 -3.97 -10.75
N PRO A 154 10.30 -5.14 -10.93
CA PRO A 154 10.41 -5.78 -12.23
C PRO A 154 9.07 -6.05 -12.91
N LEU A 155 7.95 -6.12 -12.16
CA LEU A 155 6.62 -6.37 -12.70
C LEU A 155 6.21 -5.33 -13.75
N PHE A 156 6.52 -4.05 -13.52
CA PHE A 156 6.18 -2.97 -14.46
C PHE A 156 6.95 -3.11 -15.77
N SER A 157 8.28 -3.28 -15.69
CA SER A 157 9.11 -3.52 -16.87
C SER A 157 8.75 -4.81 -17.60
N LYS A 158 8.38 -5.85 -16.84
CA LYS A 158 7.99 -7.16 -17.37
C LYS A 158 6.67 -7.07 -18.13
N TYR A 159 5.67 -6.38 -17.60
CA TYR A 159 4.43 -6.11 -18.34
C TYR A 159 4.71 -5.35 -19.64
N LYS A 160 5.49 -4.25 -19.59
CA LYS A 160 5.91 -3.50 -20.80
C LYS A 160 6.62 -4.39 -21.83
N SER A 161 7.38 -5.39 -21.38
CA SER A 161 8.05 -6.35 -22.28
C SER A 161 7.10 -7.30 -22.99
N TYR A 162 5.88 -7.48 -22.47
CA TYR A 162 4.83 -8.32 -23.05
C TYR A 162 3.98 -7.58 -24.06
N LEU A 163 4.04 -6.26 -24.16
CA LEU A 163 3.23 -5.50 -25.09
C LEU A 163 3.70 -5.70 -26.54
N ASN A 164 2.76 -5.66 -27.48
CA ASN A 164 3.09 -5.54 -28.91
C ASN A 164 3.93 -4.28 -29.19
N HIS A 165 4.61 -4.23 -30.33
CA HIS A 165 5.59 -3.19 -30.64
C HIS A 165 5.03 -1.77 -30.48
N ASP A 166 3.85 -1.50 -31.05
CA ASP A 166 3.27 -0.15 -31.08
C ASP A 166 2.80 0.29 -29.69
N THR A 167 2.13 -0.59 -28.95
CA THR A 167 1.72 -0.32 -27.58
C THR A 167 2.93 -0.16 -26.65
N LYS A 168 3.97 -0.98 -26.83
CA LYS A 168 5.21 -0.88 -26.06
C LYS A 168 5.89 0.46 -26.26
N GLN A 169 5.94 0.97 -27.49
CA GLN A 169 6.53 2.27 -27.79
C GLN A 169 5.82 3.41 -27.05
N LYS A 170 4.48 3.38 -26.98
CA LYS A 170 3.68 4.35 -26.21
C LYS A 170 4.01 4.32 -24.71
N CYS A 171 4.24 3.13 -24.16
CA CYS A 171 4.40 2.95 -22.71
C CYS A 171 5.84 3.00 -22.19
N TRP A 172 6.86 2.95 -23.07
CA TRP A 172 8.24 2.64 -22.65
C TRP A 172 8.78 3.63 -21.61
N ASN A 173 8.56 4.93 -21.86
CA ASN A 173 9.07 6.03 -21.05
C ASN A 173 8.10 6.48 -19.94
N ILE A 174 6.97 5.81 -19.76
CA ILE A 174 6.03 6.15 -18.69
C ILE A 174 6.62 5.70 -17.35
N PRO A 175 6.89 6.63 -16.41
CA PRO A 175 7.34 6.28 -15.08
C PRO A 175 6.26 5.47 -14.37
N ALA A 176 6.67 4.38 -13.74
CA ALA A 176 5.74 3.53 -13.04
C ALA A 176 6.40 2.78 -11.89
N GLY A 177 5.65 2.52 -10.84
CA GLY A 177 6.11 1.65 -9.77
C GLY A 177 5.11 1.51 -8.65
N PHE A 178 5.54 0.85 -7.57
CA PHE A 178 4.69 0.77 -6.39
C PHE A 178 4.60 2.10 -5.66
N PHE A 179 3.58 2.22 -4.83
CA PHE A 179 3.37 3.35 -3.96
C PHE A 179 2.81 2.84 -2.63
N LEU A 180 3.41 3.25 -1.51
CA LEU A 180 2.91 2.93 -0.17
C LEU A 180 1.76 3.89 0.19
N MET A 181 0.64 3.83 -0.54
CA MET A 181 -0.56 4.61 -0.21
C MET A 181 -1.43 3.87 0.77
N ALA A 182 -2.12 4.61 1.65
CA ALA A 182 -3.16 4.05 2.51
C ALA A 182 -4.23 3.30 1.68
N GLU A 183 -4.74 3.89 0.60
CA GLU A 183 -5.71 3.22 -0.28
C GLU A 183 -5.10 2.08 -1.11
N ALA A 184 -5.84 0.99 -1.26
CA ALA A 184 -5.42 -0.16 -2.05
C ALA A 184 -5.95 -0.04 -3.49
N ASN A 185 -5.30 0.80 -4.32
CA ASN A 185 -5.70 0.99 -5.72
C ASN A 185 -4.52 1.06 -6.72
N GLY A 186 -4.82 0.86 -8.00
CA GLY A 186 -4.00 1.30 -9.13
C GLY A 186 -4.45 2.67 -9.61
N SER A 187 -3.55 3.46 -10.21
CA SER A 187 -3.91 4.74 -10.83
C SER A 187 -2.92 5.15 -11.91
N CYS A 188 -3.45 5.69 -13.00
CA CYS A 188 -2.71 6.39 -14.03
C CYS A 188 -2.97 7.90 -13.91
N TRP A 189 -1.92 8.68 -13.62
CA TRP A 189 -2.01 10.10 -13.28
C TRP A 189 -1.58 10.97 -14.47
N PRO A 190 -2.45 11.80 -15.07
CA PRO A 190 -2.10 12.69 -16.16
C PRO A 190 -1.65 14.03 -15.60
N THR A 191 -0.34 14.31 -15.66
CA THR A 191 0.23 15.59 -15.21
C THR A 191 0.63 16.47 -16.39
N GLU A 192 0.99 17.72 -16.11
CA GLU A 192 1.55 18.63 -17.11
C GLU A 192 2.85 18.11 -17.76
N PHE A 193 3.56 17.21 -17.08
CA PHE A 193 4.79 16.57 -17.56
C PHE A 193 4.55 15.21 -18.23
N GLY A 194 3.29 14.85 -18.46
CA GLY A 194 2.87 13.55 -18.97
C GLY A 194 2.38 12.60 -17.88
N ASN A 195 2.07 11.37 -18.29
CA ASN A 195 1.47 10.39 -17.38
C ASN A 195 2.52 9.66 -16.54
N PHE A 196 2.14 9.24 -15.35
CA PHE A 196 2.84 8.20 -14.58
C PHE A 196 1.84 7.22 -13.97
N ILE A 197 2.30 6.00 -13.66
CA ILE A 197 1.44 4.92 -13.16
C ILE A 197 1.87 4.48 -11.76
N THR A 198 0.91 4.33 -10.87
CA THR A 198 1.14 3.80 -9.52
C THR A 198 0.25 2.61 -9.24
N VAL A 199 0.78 1.62 -8.52
CA VAL A 199 -0.02 0.56 -7.91
C VAL A 199 0.27 0.53 -6.42
N SER A 200 -0.77 0.42 -5.60
CA SER A 200 -0.63 0.36 -4.14
C SER A 200 0.11 -0.89 -3.70
N TYR A 201 1.02 -0.75 -2.75
CA TYR A 201 1.65 -1.89 -2.07
C TYR A 201 0.62 -2.73 -1.29
N HIS A 202 -0.45 -2.11 -0.78
CA HIS A 202 -1.52 -2.82 -0.08
C HIS A 202 -2.24 -3.81 -0.99
N LEU A 203 -2.37 -3.52 -2.30
CA LEU A 203 -2.93 -4.48 -3.26
C LEU A 203 -2.09 -5.75 -3.36
N LYS A 204 -0.76 -5.62 -3.34
CA LYS A 204 0.14 -6.79 -3.34
C LYS A 204 -0.11 -7.67 -2.11
N GLN A 205 -0.23 -7.06 -0.94
CA GLN A 205 -0.45 -7.79 0.31
C GLN A 205 -1.86 -8.37 0.39
N PHE A 206 -2.88 -7.62 -0.04
CA PHE A 206 -4.25 -8.10 -0.20
C PHE A 206 -4.31 -9.37 -1.04
N PHE A 207 -3.79 -9.32 -2.27
CA PHE A 207 -3.74 -10.48 -3.16
C PHE A 207 -2.93 -11.64 -2.59
N TYR A 208 -1.81 -11.37 -1.93
CA TYR A 208 -1.01 -12.39 -1.27
C TYR A 208 -1.82 -13.18 -0.23
N TYR A 209 -2.51 -12.48 0.66
CA TYR A 209 -3.29 -13.11 1.72
C TYR A 209 -4.61 -13.70 1.23
N MET A 210 -5.25 -13.12 0.21
CA MET A 210 -6.42 -13.74 -0.45
C MET A 210 -6.05 -15.06 -1.11
N ASN A 211 -4.93 -15.13 -1.83
CA ASN A 211 -4.43 -16.37 -2.41
C ASN A 211 -4.08 -17.41 -1.33
N LEU A 212 -3.50 -16.98 -0.21
CA LEU A 212 -3.21 -17.86 0.91
C LEU A 212 -4.48 -18.43 1.54
N TRP A 213 -5.52 -17.60 1.70
CA TRP A 213 -6.82 -18.07 2.17
C TRP A 213 -7.49 -19.03 1.17
N GLU A 214 -7.53 -18.70 -0.12
CA GLU A 214 -8.21 -19.53 -1.13
C GLU A 214 -7.49 -20.88 -1.34
N HIS A 215 -6.17 -20.89 -1.33
CA HIS A 215 -5.38 -22.06 -1.72
C HIS A 215 -4.67 -22.76 -0.55
N GLY A 216 -4.67 -22.15 0.64
CA GLY A 216 -3.87 -22.60 1.79
C GLY A 216 -4.14 -24.06 2.18
N GLU A 217 -5.40 -24.47 2.25
CA GLU A 217 -5.79 -25.85 2.59
C GLU A 217 -5.14 -26.87 1.64
N ARG A 218 -5.21 -26.62 0.32
CA ARG A 218 -4.59 -27.48 -0.70
C ARG A 218 -3.06 -27.48 -0.63
N LEU A 219 -2.48 -26.47 0.00
CA LEU A 219 -1.04 -26.33 0.22
C LEU A 219 -0.61 -26.85 1.60
N ASN A 220 -1.52 -27.48 2.36
CA ASN A 220 -1.33 -27.94 3.73
C ASN A 220 -0.98 -26.82 4.72
N VAL A 221 -1.52 -25.62 4.49
CA VAL A 221 -1.51 -24.54 5.47
C VAL A 221 -2.60 -24.84 6.51
N PRO A 222 -2.31 -24.74 7.83
CA PRO A 222 -3.31 -24.98 8.86
C PRO A 222 -4.52 -24.06 8.69
N GLU A 223 -5.72 -24.61 8.94
CA GLU A 223 -6.99 -23.91 8.74
C GLU A 223 -7.04 -22.55 9.46
N ILE A 224 -6.50 -22.49 10.69
CA ILE A 224 -6.43 -21.24 11.47
C ILE A 224 -5.63 -20.15 10.75
N ASP A 225 -4.54 -20.50 10.05
CA ASP A 225 -3.75 -19.54 9.29
C ASP A 225 -4.47 -19.13 8.00
N CYS A 226 -5.22 -20.03 7.37
CA CYS A 226 -6.08 -19.70 6.22
C CYS A 226 -7.16 -18.69 6.60
N GLN A 227 -7.84 -18.89 7.74
CA GLN A 227 -8.85 -17.96 8.26
C GLN A 227 -8.21 -16.61 8.64
N ARG A 228 -7.04 -16.62 9.29
CA ARG A 228 -6.28 -15.39 9.60
C ARG A 228 -5.79 -14.66 8.36
N ALA A 229 -5.49 -15.39 7.27
CA ALA A 229 -5.13 -14.79 5.99
C ALA A 229 -6.30 -14.00 5.38
N LEU A 230 -7.54 -14.50 5.46
CA LEU A 230 -8.70 -13.72 5.01
C LEU A 230 -8.86 -12.43 5.82
N LEU A 231 -8.77 -12.51 7.15
CA LEU A 231 -8.84 -11.34 8.02
C LEU A 231 -7.73 -10.33 7.70
N LEU A 232 -6.50 -10.81 7.49
CA LEU A 232 -5.37 -9.98 7.09
C LEU A 232 -5.61 -9.28 5.75
N ALA A 233 -6.09 -10.01 4.74
CA ALA A 233 -6.41 -9.44 3.44
C ALA A 233 -7.43 -8.30 3.57
N ILE A 234 -8.56 -8.57 4.26
CA ILE A 234 -9.63 -7.58 4.45
C ILE A 234 -9.14 -6.36 5.23
N ARG A 235 -8.44 -6.55 6.36
CA ARG A 235 -7.86 -5.43 7.12
C ARG A 235 -6.85 -4.64 6.30
N THR A 236 -6.08 -5.29 5.43
CA THR A 236 -5.10 -4.63 4.55
C THR A 236 -5.79 -3.73 3.53
N ILE A 237 -6.80 -4.23 2.81
CA ILE A 237 -7.51 -3.45 1.78
C ILE A 237 -8.39 -2.34 2.40
N MET A 238 -8.90 -2.55 3.61
CA MET A 238 -9.66 -1.55 4.40
C MET A 238 -8.78 -0.62 5.25
N GLN A 239 -7.46 -0.77 5.19
CA GLN A 239 -6.50 0.10 5.91
C GLN A 239 -6.56 0.02 7.44
N PHE A 240 -7.11 -1.07 7.97
CA PHE A 240 -7.05 -1.41 9.40
C PHE A 240 -5.80 -2.21 9.77
N GLU A 241 -5.05 -2.70 8.78
CA GLU A 241 -3.75 -3.34 9.00
C GLU A 241 -2.61 -2.38 8.67
N SER A 242 -1.56 -2.43 9.48
CA SER A 242 -0.38 -1.59 9.26
C SER A 242 0.39 -2.02 8.00
N PRO A 243 0.92 -1.08 7.18
CA PRO A 243 1.66 -1.38 5.94
C PRO A 243 3.05 -2.01 6.16
N ASP A 244 3.50 -2.15 7.39
CA ASP A 244 4.87 -2.51 7.79
C ASP A 244 5.21 -4.00 7.65
N PHE A 245 4.66 -4.70 6.66
CA PHE A 245 4.92 -6.13 6.41
C PHE A 245 6.40 -6.47 6.23
N GLU A 246 7.24 -5.50 5.84
CA GLU A 246 8.69 -5.67 5.72
C GLU A 246 9.39 -5.64 7.09
N LEU A 247 8.94 -4.77 8.01
CA LEU A 247 9.45 -4.69 9.36
C LEU A 247 8.89 -5.82 10.22
N ASP A 248 7.58 -6.01 10.12
CA ASP A 248 6.78 -6.96 10.86
C ASP A 248 6.05 -7.95 9.96
N PRO A 249 6.74 -8.99 9.45
CA PRO A 249 6.08 -9.99 8.63
C PRO A 249 5.01 -10.71 9.45
N ARG A 250 3.78 -10.79 8.93
CA ARG A 250 2.66 -11.42 9.65
C ARG A 250 2.81 -12.94 9.82
N GLY A 251 3.75 -13.54 9.11
CA GLY A 251 4.16 -14.93 9.26
C GLY A 251 5.19 -15.31 8.18
N LEU A 252 6.09 -16.25 8.50
CA LEU A 252 7.10 -16.74 7.56
C LEU A 252 6.71 -18.11 7.01
N LEU A 253 6.00 -18.11 5.88
CA LEU A 253 5.58 -19.34 5.22
C LEU A 253 6.77 -20.15 4.67
N PRO A 254 6.64 -21.49 4.56
CA PRO A 254 7.60 -22.33 3.86
C PRO A 254 7.86 -21.81 2.44
N LYS A 255 9.14 -21.79 2.03
CA LYS A 255 9.60 -21.19 0.75
C LYS A 255 8.78 -21.65 -0.47
N ARG A 256 8.37 -22.92 -0.50
CA ARG A 256 7.54 -23.47 -1.59
C ARG A 256 6.16 -22.83 -1.63
N ILE A 257 5.47 -22.76 -0.49
CA ILE A 257 4.13 -22.15 -0.37
C ILE A 257 4.23 -20.67 -0.72
N HIS A 258 5.19 -19.95 -0.11
CA HIS A 258 5.42 -18.54 -0.40
C HIS A 258 5.62 -18.29 -1.90
N ARG A 259 6.44 -19.09 -2.59
CA ARG A 259 6.67 -18.94 -4.03
C ARG A 259 5.41 -19.15 -4.86
N MET A 260 4.58 -20.14 -4.52
CA MET A 260 3.33 -20.41 -5.23
C MET A 260 2.34 -19.26 -5.08
N ILE A 261 2.11 -18.81 -3.85
CA ILE A 261 1.24 -17.67 -3.54
C ILE A 261 1.75 -16.38 -4.20
N ASN A 262 3.07 -16.13 -4.12
CA ASN A 262 3.68 -14.94 -4.73
C ASN A 262 3.59 -14.97 -6.27
N ASN A 263 3.64 -16.15 -6.90
CA ASN A 263 3.46 -16.26 -8.35
C ASN A 263 2.04 -15.87 -8.77
N MET A 264 1.00 -16.37 -8.10
CA MET A 264 -0.41 -15.98 -8.34
C MET A 264 -0.58 -14.46 -8.15
N THR A 265 -0.08 -13.97 -7.01
CA THR A 265 -0.07 -12.53 -6.67
C THR A 265 0.58 -11.68 -7.75
N ASN A 266 1.72 -12.12 -8.30
CA ASN A 266 2.42 -11.38 -9.35
C ASN A 266 1.64 -11.36 -10.67
N PHE A 267 0.91 -12.41 -11.02
CA PHE A 267 0.04 -12.39 -12.21
C PHE A 267 -1.18 -11.49 -12.02
N GLN A 268 -1.79 -11.51 -10.84
CA GLN A 268 -2.86 -10.58 -10.46
C GLN A 268 -2.38 -9.13 -10.54
N LEU A 269 -1.21 -8.82 -9.98
CA LEU A 269 -0.60 -7.50 -10.09
C LEU A 269 -0.21 -7.15 -11.54
N THR A 270 0.22 -8.13 -12.35
CA THR A 270 0.51 -7.91 -13.77
C THR A 270 -0.75 -7.47 -14.53
N PHE A 271 -1.92 -8.06 -14.19
CA PHE A 271 -3.20 -7.61 -14.73
C PHE A 271 -3.53 -6.18 -14.30
N ILE A 272 -3.44 -5.85 -13.00
CA ILE A 272 -3.70 -4.47 -12.51
C ILE A 272 -2.76 -3.46 -13.16
N ILE A 273 -1.46 -3.75 -13.22
CA ILE A 273 -0.48 -2.91 -13.91
C ILE A 273 -0.89 -2.73 -15.38
N GLY A 274 -1.29 -3.81 -16.05
CA GLY A 274 -1.72 -3.75 -17.44
C GLY A 274 -2.97 -2.92 -17.67
N HIS A 275 -3.92 -2.99 -16.75
CA HIS A 275 -5.13 -2.16 -16.75
C HIS A 275 -4.77 -0.67 -16.67
N GLU A 276 -3.87 -0.26 -15.77
CA GLU A 276 -3.41 1.14 -15.68
C GLU A 276 -2.67 1.60 -16.95
N PHE A 277 -1.83 0.74 -17.52
CA PHE A 277 -1.18 1.04 -18.81
C PHE A 277 -2.20 1.15 -19.94
N ALA A 278 -3.27 0.36 -19.92
CA ALA A 278 -4.34 0.42 -20.92
C ALA A 278 -5.05 1.76 -20.93
N HIS A 279 -5.38 2.31 -19.76
CA HIS A 279 -5.90 3.69 -19.69
C HIS A 279 -4.97 4.70 -20.37
N HIS A 280 -3.66 4.52 -20.25
CA HIS A 280 -2.70 5.39 -20.93
C HIS A 280 -2.68 5.18 -22.46
N TYR A 281 -2.42 3.96 -22.96
CA TYR A 281 -2.20 3.77 -24.40
C TYR A 281 -3.48 3.80 -25.25
N LEU A 282 -4.66 3.66 -24.61
CA LEU A 282 -5.98 3.87 -25.22
C LEU A 282 -6.42 5.34 -25.19
N GLY A 283 -5.67 6.23 -24.52
CA GLY A 283 -6.00 7.65 -24.47
C GLY A 283 -7.20 7.98 -23.57
N HIS A 284 -7.55 7.13 -22.59
CA HIS A 284 -8.68 7.37 -21.68
C HIS A 284 -8.51 8.62 -20.79
N LEU A 285 -7.29 9.18 -20.78
CA LEU A 285 -6.90 10.37 -20.04
C LEU A 285 -6.65 11.59 -20.95
N GLU A 286 -6.89 11.49 -22.26
CA GLU A 286 -6.71 12.63 -23.17
C GLU A 286 -7.55 13.83 -22.73
N GLY A 287 -6.93 15.01 -22.72
CA GLY A 287 -7.56 16.26 -22.27
C GLY A 287 -7.69 16.43 -20.76
N LYS A 288 -7.27 15.44 -19.94
CA LYS A 288 -7.16 15.58 -18.48
C LYS A 288 -5.74 15.99 -18.12
N CYS A 289 -5.61 16.87 -17.14
CA CYS A 289 -4.33 17.26 -16.55
C CYS A 289 -4.60 17.68 -15.12
N ILE A 290 -3.95 17.01 -14.17
CA ILE A 290 -3.99 17.40 -12.76
C ILE A 290 -2.79 18.29 -12.46
N THR A 291 -3.03 19.30 -11.64
CA THR A 291 -2.00 20.16 -11.06
C THR A 291 -1.28 19.45 -9.92
N ARG A 292 -0.11 20.01 -9.55
CA ARG A 292 0.62 19.58 -8.36
C ARG A 292 -0.25 19.67 -7.11
N GLU A 293 -0.99 20.76 -6.95
CA GLU A 293 -1.84 21.01 -5.79
C GLU A 293 -2.97 19.99 -5.68
N GLU A 294 -3.65 19.66 -6.79
CA GLU A 294 -4.70 18.64 -6.83
C GLU A 294 -4.15 17.25 -6.48
N MET A 295 -2.98 16.89 -7.02
CA MET A 295 -2.31 15.64 -6.68
C MET A 295 -1.94 15.58 -5.19
N LEU A 296 -1.42 16.66 -4.61
CA LEU A 296 -1.05 16.69 -3.17
C LEU A 296 -2.28 16.66 -2.26
N HIS A 297 -3.37 17.32 -2.68
CA HIS A 297 -4.65 17.26 -1.99
C HIS A 297 -5.22 15.84 -1.98
N ALA A 298 -5.14 15.15 -3.12
CA ALA A 298 -5.48 13.73 -3.24
C ALA A 298 -4.79 12.89 -2.16
N VAL A 299 -3.49 13.12 -1.97
CA VAL A 299 -2.69 12.36 -1.01
C VAL A 299 -3.14 12.63 0.42
N SER A 300 -3.42 13.89 0.74
CA SER A 300 -3.65 14.37 2.10
C SER A 300 -5.06 14.07 2.63
N VAL A 301 -6.05 13.85 1.76
CA VAL A 301 -7.45 13.60 2.15
C VAL A 301 -7.90 12.20 1.69
N PRO A 302 -7.92 11.20 2.58
CA PRO A 302 -8.44 9.87 2.26
C PRO A 302 -9.89 9.93 1.76
N GLY A 303 -10.21 9.22 0.66
CA GLY A 303 -11.55 9.14 0.07
C GLY A 303 -11.90 10.24 -0.94
N GLU A 304 -11.11 11.31 -1.06
CA GLU A 304 -11.31 12.37 -2.07
C GLU A 304 -10.50 12.15 -3.35
N ARG A 305 -9.85 11.00 -3.49
CA ARG A 305 -9.06 10.61 -4.68
C ARG A 305 -9.90 10.30 -5.94
N ARG A 306 -11.12 10.82 -6.02
CA ARG A 306 -12.04 10.66 -7.17
C ARG A 306 -11.69 11.65 -8.29
N PHE A 307 -10.49 11.55 -8.83
CA PHE A 307 -10.08 12.39 -9.98
C PHE A 307 -10.57 11.84 -11.33
N TYR A 308 -11.15 10.63 -11.31
CA TYR A 308 -11.69 10.00 -12.50
C TYR A 308 -13.13 9.55 -12.28
N SER A 309 -14.07 10.18 -12.98
CA SER A 309 -15.21 9.44 -13.48
C SER A 309 -14.77 8.77 -14.78
N THR A 310 -14.20 7.57 -14.71
CA THR A 310 -14.04 6.75 -15.91
C THR A 310 -15.41 6.29 -16.35
N ILE A 311 -15.68 6.41 -17.65
CA ILE A 311 -16.90 5.86 -18.24
C ILE A 311 -16.75 4.34 -18.13
N GLN A 312 -17.80 3.62 -17.72
CA GLN A 312 -17.75 2.16 -17.53
C GLN A 312 -17.15 1.41 -18.73
N GLU A 313 -17.43 1.88 -19.94
CA GLU A 313 -16.85 1.35 -21.18
C GLU A 313 -15.32 1.44 -21.22
N GLN A 314 -14.71 2.52 -20.71
CA GLN A 314 -13.26 2.68 -20.62
C GLN A 314 -12.63 1.68 -19.64
N GLU A 315 -13.33 1.33 -18.57
CA GLU A 315 -12.89 0.31 -17.60
C GLU A 315 -12.90 -1.09 -18.22
N PHE A 316 -13.97 -1.41 -18.97
CA PHE A 316 -14.07 -2.66 -19.70
C PHE A 316 -13.02 -2.77 -20.82
N ASP A 317 -12.75 -1.69 -21.54
CA ASP A 317 -11.69 -1.64 -22.54
C ASP A 317 -10.31 -1.81 -21.89
N ALA A 318 -10.06 -1.13 -20.77
CA ALA A 318 -8.80 -1.27 -20.05
C ALA A 318 -8.55 -2.71 -19.60
N ASP A 319 -9.57 -3.39 -19.05
CA ASP A 319 -9.49 -4.82 -18.69
C ASP A 319 -9.16 -5.72 -19.86
N TYR A 320 -9.89 -5.56 -20.97
CA TYR A 320 -9.69 -6.36 -22.16
C TYR A 320 -8.29 -6.17 -22.72
N TYR A 321 -7.88 -4.92 -22.93
CA TYR A 321 -6.62 -4.59 -23.56
C TYR A 321 -5.41 -4.86 -22.65
N ALA A 322 -5.57 -4.86 -21.33
CA ALA A 322 -4.53 -5.30 -20.39
C ALA A 322 -3.99 -6.70 -20.74
N ILE A 323 -4.85 -7.56 -21.31
CA ILE A 323 -4.54 -8.93 -21.71
C ILE A 323 -4.34 -9.03 -23.23
N ALA A 324 -5.25 -8.46 -24.02
CA ALA A 324 -5.28 -8.62 -25.47
C ALA A 324 -4.05 -8.01 -26.16
N SER A 325 -3.53 -6.88 -25.66
CA SER A 325 -2.37 -6.19 -26.23
C SER A 325 -1.05 -6.93 -26.03
N THR A 326 -1.05 -8.03 -25.27
CA THR A 326 0.15 -8.79 -24.97
C THR A 326 0.52 -9.79 -26.07
N THR A 327 1.83 -9.96 -26.29
CA THR A 327 2.47 -10.98 -27.15
C THR A 327 2.72 -12.29 -26.40
N LEU A 328 2.08 -12.50 -25.25
CA LEU A 328 2.15 -13.76 -24.52
C LEU A 328 1.58 -14.90 -25.36
N ASP A 329 2.17 -16.08 -25.24
CA ASP A 329 1.61 -17.29 -25.83
C ASP A 329 0.27 -17.68 -25.19
N GLY A 330 -0.44 -18.65 -25.81
CA GLY A 330 -1.76 -19.06 -25.37
C GLY A 330 -1.83 -19.49 -23.90
N GLN A 331 -0.84 -20.25 -23.40
CA GLN A 331 -0.85 -20.74 -22.02
C GLN A 331 -0.62 -19.62 -21.01
N MET A 332 0.32 -18.72 -21.31
CA MET A 332 0.61 -17.57 -20.45
C MET A 332 -0.53 -16.55 -20.47
N LYS A 333 -1.20 -16.38 -21.60
CA LYS A 333 -2.38 -15.52 -21.73
C LYS A 333 -3.59 -16.12 -20.98
N GLU A 334 -3.80 -17.44 -21.05
CA GLU A 334 -4.79 -18.14 -20.23
C GLU A 334 -4.53 -17.96 -18.73
N LEU A 335 -3.28 -18.08 -18.30
CA LEU A 335 -2.90 -17.86 -16.90
C LEU A 335 -3.14 -16.42 -16.46
N LEU A 336 -2.73 -15.42 -17.26
CA LEU A 336 -2.99 -14.01 -16.97
C LEU A 336 -4.48 -13.73 -16.86
N LEU A 337 -5.31 -14.26 -17.77
CA LEU A 337 -6.76 -14.11 -17.70
C LEU A 337 -7.37 -14.80 -16.47
N ALA A 338 -6.93 -16.01 -16.14
CA ALA A 338 -7.43 -16.73 -14.95
C ALA A 338 -7.14 -15.95 -13.66
N GLU A 339 -5.96 -15.35 -13.57
CA GLU A 339 -5.53 -14.53 -12.43
C GLU A 339 -6.18 -13.14 -12.44
N ALA A 340 -6.47 -12.55 -13.60
CA ALA A 340 -7.30 -11.35 -13.70
C ALA A 340 -8.70 -11.58 -13.09
N CYS A 341 -9.34 -12.70 -13.43
CA CYS A 341 -10.62 -13.05 -12.82
C CYS A 341 -10.52 -13.37 -11.33
N ALA A 342 -9.42 -14.01 -10.88
CA ALA A 342 -9.20 -14.21 -9.45
C ALA A 342 -9.12 -12.87 -8.70
N ALA A 343 -8.37 -11.90 -9.23
CA ALA A 343 -8.32 -10.54 -8.68
C ALA A 343 -9.71 -9.89 -8.61
N LEU A 344 -10.50 -9.99 -9.70
CA LEU A 344 -11.87 -9.46 -9.73
C LEU A 344 -12.80 -10.19 -8.74
N PHE A 345 -12.68 -11.51 -8.56
CA PHE A 345 -13.45 -12.22 -7.52
C PHE A 345 -13.08 -11.76 -6.11
N TYR A 346 -11.80 -11.48 -5.86
CA TYR A 346 -11.36 -10.93 -4.58
C TYR A 346 -11.88 -9.52 -4.35
N PHE A 347 -11.92 -8.69 -5.39
CA PHE A 347 -12.59 -7.39 -5.30
C PHE A 347 -14.09 -7.52 -5.06
N ASP A 348 -14.79 -8.45 -5.69
CA ASP A 348 -16.22 -8.71 -5.42
C ASP A 348 -16.48 -9.10 -3.95
N ILE A 349 -15.56 -9.85 -3.31
CA ILE A 349 -15.62 -10.14 -1.86
C ILE A 349 -15.42 -8.85 -1.05
N TYR A 350 -14.42 -8.05 -1.41
CA TYR A 350 -14.15 -6.77 -0.74
C TYR A 350 -15.33 -5.79 -0.87
N GLU A 351 -15.92 -5.64 -2.06
CA GLU A 351 -17.08 -4.79 -2.32
C GLU A 351 -18.26 -5.15 -1.39
N CYS A 352 -18.47 -6.44 -1.13
CA CYS A 352 -19.48 -6.92 -0.20
C CYS A 352 -19.26 -6.42 1.24
N ILE A 353 -18.01 -6.43 1.69
CA ILE A 353 -17.64 -6.02 3.04
C ILE A 353 -17.66 -4.49 3.14
N HIS A 354 -17.12 -3.80 2.14
CA HIS A 354 -17.09 -2.34 2.10
C HIS A 354 -18.49 -1.71 2.02
N ALA A 355 -19.43 -2.34 1.30
CA ALA A 355 -20.82 -1.89 1.23
C ALA A 355 -21.52 -1.83 2.61
N PHE A 356 -21.02 -2.58 3.60
CA PHE A 356 -21.50 -2.51 4.97
C PHE A 356 -21.08 -1.21 5.69
N GLU A 357 -19.90 -0.66 5.38
CA GLU A 357 -19.39 0.59 5.97
C GLU A 357 -19.85 1.84 5.23
N SER A 358 -19.87 1.77 3.89
CA SER A 358 -20.02 2.94 3.04
C SER A 358 -20.84 2.59 1.79
N PRO A 359 -22.15 2.91 1.77
CA PRO A 359 -23.04 2.56 0.66
C PRO A 359 -22.85 3.44 -0.59
N PHE A 360 -21.77 4.21 -0.68
CA PHE A 360 -21.50 5.08 -1.82
C PHE A 360 -20.97 4.30 -3.03
N PRO A 361 -21.27 4.75 -4.27
CA PRO A 361 -20.92 4.01 -5.47
C PRO A 361 -19.40 3.86 -5.66
N ASN A 362 -18.98 2.68 -6.11
CA ASN A 362 -17.61 2.36 -6.51
C ASN A 362 -17.20 3.18 -7.73
N SER A 363 -15.91 3.49 -7.85
CA SER A 363 -15.34 4.17 -9.03
C SER A 363 -15.26 3.29 -10.27
N HIS A 364 -15.40 1.97 -10.12
CA HIS A 364 -15.37 0.99 -11.19
C HIS A 364 -16.73 0.30 -11.32
N PRO A 365 -17.07 -0.25 -12.51
CA PRO A 365 -18.16 -1.20 -12.64
C PRO A 365 -17.99 -2.39 -11.67
N PRO A 366 -19.09 -3.00 -11.20
CA PRO A 366 -19.03 -4.18 -10.32
C PRO A 366 -18.11 -5.27 -10.88
N ALA A 367 -17.30 -5.88 -10.00
CA ALA A 367 -16.27 -6.82 -10.46
C ALA A 367 -16.83 -8.03 -11.22
N LEU A 368 -18.05 -8.50 -10.90
CA LEU A 368 -18.71 -9.57 -11.66
C LEU A 368 -19.10 -9.17 -13.08
N GLU A 369 -19.46 -7.90 -13.33
CA GLU A 369 -19.75 -7.41 -14.68
C GLU A 369 -18.47 -7.39 -15.52
N ARG A 370 -17.36 -6.92 -14.95
CA ARG A 370 -16.03 -6.94 -15.59
C ARG A 370 -15.62 -8.37 -15.99
N ILE A 371 -15.87 -9.36 -15.13
CA ILE A 371 -15.65 -10.79 -15.44
C ILE A 371 -16.50 -11.27 -16.62
N GLN A 372 -17.77 -10.84 -16.70
CA GLN A 372 -18.66 -11.21 -17.81
C GLN A 372 -18.16 -10.64 -19.13
N VAL A 373 -17.74 -9.37 -19.16
CA VAL A 373 -17.18 -8.76 -20.37
C VAL A 373 -15.91 -9.50 -20.82
N LEU A 374 -15.01 -9.84 -19.89
CA LEU A 374 -13.83 -10.66 -20.21
C LEU A 374 -14.22 -12.04 -20.78
N ARG A 375 -15.28 -12.68 -20.26
CA ARG A 375 -15.81 -13.95 -20.80
C ARG A 375 -16.23 -13.83 -22.26
N GLU A 376 -16.93 -12.76 -22.59
CA GLU A 376 -17.44 -12.51 -23.94
C GLU A 376 -16.33 -12.19 -24.93
N LYS A 377 -15.28 -11.50 -24.46
CA LYS A 377 -14.15 -11.05 -25.29
C LYS A 377 -13.09 -12.13 -25.53
N PHE A 378 -13.02 -13.18 -24.71
CA PHE A 378 -12.06 -14.29 -24.83
C PHE A 378 -12.76 -15.68 -24.92
N PRO A 379 -13.66 -15.91 -25.88
CA PRO A 379 -14.43 -17.16 -25.98
C PRO A 379 -13.58 -18.39 -26.28
N GLU A 380 -12.41 -18.20 -26.90
CA GLU A 380 -11.50 -19.26 -27.34
C GLU A 380 -10.73 -19.95 -26.20
N LEU A 381 -10.67 -19.32 -25.02
CA LEU A 381 -9.87 -19.82 -23.90
C LEU A 381 -10.65 -20.88 -23.12
N ARG A 382 -10.43 -22.15 -23.49
CA ARG A 382 -11.20 -23.34 -23.07
C ARG A 382 -11.25 -23.57 -21.56
N MET A 383 -10.16 -23.27 -20.84
CA MET A 383 -10.11 -23.44 -19.37
C MET A 383 -11.03 -22.45 -18.63
N PHE A 384 -11.35 -21.33 -19.28
CA PHE A 384 -12.14 -20.25 -18.72
C PHE A 384 -13.61 -20.65 -18.54
N ASN A 385 -14.23 -21.24 -19.57
CA ASN A 385 -15.68 -21.44 -19.61
C ASN A 385 -16.19 -22.56 -18.68
N ASN A 386 -15.44 -23.65 -18.50
CA ASN A 386 -15.96 -24.83 -17.77
C ASN A 386 -15.94 -24.67 -16.24
N SER A 387 -15.24 -23.67 -15.69
CA SER A 387 -15.05 -23.49 -14.25
C SER A 387 -15.56 -22.15 -13.70
N LEU A 388 -15.86 -21.18 -14.55
CA LEU A 388 -16.22 -19.82 -14.13
C LEU A 388 -17.56 -19.78 -13.40
N ASP A 389 -18.59 -20.47 -13.90
CA ASP A 389 -19.92 -20.49 -13.27
C ASP A 389 -19.86 -21.11 -11.87
N PHE A 390 -19.03 -22.14 -11.68
CA PHE A 390 -18.75 -22.70 -10.37
C PHE A 390 -18.09 -21.69 -9.44
N LYS A 391 -17.08 -20.94 -9.93
CA LYS A 391 -16.41 -19.88 -9.14
C LYS A 391 -17.36 -18.74 -8.79
N ILE A 392 -18.19 -18.26 -9.72
CA ILE A 392 -19.22 -17.24 -9.48
C ILE A 392 -20.17 -17.72 -8.39
N ASN A 393 -20.68 -18.95 -8.49
CA ASN A 393 -21.59 -19.49 -7.49
C ASN A 393 -20.93 -19.69 -6.12
N ARG A 394 -19.66 -20.12 -6.09
CA ARG A 394 -18.87 -20.21 -4.85
C ARG A 394 -18.70 -18.83 -4.23
N ASN A 395 -18.38 -17.80 -5.02
CA ASN A 395 -18.21 -16.43 -4.53
C ASN A 395 -19.51 -15.89 -3.94
N ARG A 396 -20.65 -16.14 -4.61
CA ARG A 396 -21.97 -15.77 -4.11
C ARG A 396 -22.26 -16.37 -2.73
N LYS A 397 -22.08 -17.69 -2.57
CA LYS A 397 -22.30 -18.38 -1.29
C LYS A 397 -21.37 -17.88 -0.18
N LEU A 398 -20.13 -17.57 -0.54
CA LEU A 398 -19.18 -16.98 0.40
C LEU A 398 -19.64 -15.61 0.86
N LYS A 399 -20.08 -14.74 -0.05
CA LYS A 399 -20.61 -13.40 0.30
C LYS A 399 -21.83 -13.50 1.19
N GLU A 400 -22.74 -14.44 0.93
CA GLU A 400 -23.87 -14.75 1.81
C GLU A 400 -23.39 -15.12 3.22
N SER A 401 -22.45 -16.06 3.33
CA SER A 401 -21.87 -16.46 4.63
C SER A 401 -21.11 -15.33 5.33
N LEU A 402 -20.43 -14.46 4.58
CA LEU A 402 -19.71 -13.32 5.15
C LEU A 402 -20.69 -12.30 5.68
N ASN A 403 -21.75 -11.98 4.93
CA ASN A 403 -22.80 -11.04 5.35
C ASN A 403 -23.43 -11.45 6.69
N ASP A 404 -23.70 -12.74 6.89
CA ASP A 404 -24.22 -13.26 8.15
C ASP A 404 -23.25 -13.06 9.33
N GLN A 405 -21.94 -13.02 9.04
CA GLN A 405 -20.86 -12.91 10.02
C GLN A 405 -20.29 -11.48 10.16
N LEU A 406 -20.67 -10.55 9.28
CA LEU A 406 -20.05 -9.21 9.19
C LEU A 406 -20.08 -8.48 10.53
N SER A 407 -21.18 -8.54 11.28
CA SER A 407 -21.29 -7.88 12.58
C SER A 407 -20.22 -8.34 13.59
N TRP A 408 -19.87 -9.62 13.59
CA TRP A 408 -18.82 -10.19 14.44
C TRP A 408 -17.43 -9.94 13.86
N LEU A 409 -17.28 -10.11 12.54
CA LEU A 409 -16.04 -9.86 11.83
C LEU A 409 -15.56 -8.42 12.01
N TYR A 410 -16.49 -7.47 12.05
CA TYR A 410 -16.19 -6.05 12.18
C TYR A 410 -15.44 -5.71 13.48
N ALA A 411 -15.78 -6.35 14.59
CA ALA A 411 -15.05 -6.18 15.85
C ALA A 411 -13.59 -6.66 15.73
N ASP A 412 -13.34 -7.71 14.96
CA ASP A 412 -11.99 -8.20 14.67
C ASP A 412 -11.28 -7.36 13.59
N LEU A 413 -12.00 -6.66 12.72
CA LEU A 413 -11.45 -5.74 11.73
C LEU A 413 -10.88 -4.47 12.38
N GLU A 414 -11.60 -3.88 13.34
CA GLU A 414 -11.18 -2.65 14.03
C GLU A 414 -10.24 -2.91 15.21
N ARG A 415 -9.97 -4.16 15.57
CA ARG A 415 -9.14 -4.49 16.74
C ARG A 415 -7.74 -3.88 16.61
N ASP A 416 -7.28 -3.24 17.69
CA ASP A 416 -5.93 -2.68 17.76
C ASP A 416 -4.84 -3.75 17.58
N GLY A 417 -3.76 -3.35 16.92
CA GLY A 417 -2.60 -4.19 16.65
C GLY A 417 -2.76 -5.11 15.45
N SER A 418 -1.64 -5.67 15.00
CA SER A 418 -1.59 -6.49 13.79
C SER A 418 -2.11 -7.90 13.99
N VAL A 419 -2.66 -8.47 12.91
CA VAL A 419 -3.03 -9.88 12.83
C VAL A 419 -1.84 -10.71 12.36
N TYR A 420 -1.71 -11.94 12.86
CA TYR A 420 -0.62 -12.84 12.48
C TYR A 420 -1.15 -14.18 12.01
N LEU A 421 -0.31 -14.89 11.24
CA LEU A 421 -0.45 -16.31 10.95
C LEU A 421 0.16 -17.09 12.13
N PRO A 422 -0.64 -17.58 13.10
CA PRO A 422 -0.13 -18.12 14.36
C PRO A 422 0.84 -19.28 14.19
N SER A 423 0.69 -20.13 13.18
CA SER A 423 1.61 -21.25 12.99
C SER A 423 2.95 -20.83 12.37
N TYR A 424 3.03 -19.61 11.84
CA TYR A 424 4.18 -19.11 11.10
C TYR A 424 4.81 -17.85 11.71
N LYS A 425 4.25 -17.33 12.81
CA LYS A 425 4.79 -16.21 13.58
C LYS A 425 5.48 -16.72 14.85
N ARG A 426 6.81 -16.58 14.92
CA ARG A 426 7.61 -17.09 16.04
C ARG A 426 7.56 -16.19 17.29
N LYS A 427 7.59 -14.88 17.08
CA LYS A 427 7.61 -13.87 18.16
C LYS A 427 6.76 -12.69 17.70
N ILE A 428 5.84 -12.25 18.56
CA ILE A 428 5.11 -10.99 18.39
C ILE A 428 6.06 -9.86 18.79
N MET A 429 6.17 -8.84 17.95
CA MET A 429 7.06 -7.71 18.16
C MET A 429 6.33 -6.56 18.85
N ASN A 430 7.05 -5.84 19.70
CA ASN A 430 6.58 -4.63 20.35
C ASN A 430 6.85 -3.46 19.42
N ASP A 431 5.76 -2.78 19.02
CA ASP A 431 5.82 -1.58 18.20
C ASP A 431 6.79 -0.54 18.80
N ARG A 432 7.60 0.07 17.93
CA ARG A 432 8.71 1.01 18.22
C ARG A 432 9.91 0.48 19.04
N LEU A 433 9.82 -0.68 19.69
CA LEU A 433 10.92 -1.23 20.50
C LEU A 433 11.72 -2.31 19.75
N ASP A 434 11.03 -3.19 19.03
CA ASP A 434 11.63 -4.29 18.28
C ASP A 434 11.95 -3.89 16.81
N PHE A 435 11.66 -2.64 16.40
CA PHE A 435 11.63 -2.22 15.00
C PHE A 435 12.72 -1.26 14.58
#